data_AF-A0A954NWR4-F1
#
_entry.id   AF-A0A954NWR4-F1
#
_cell.length_a   1.000
_cell.length_b   1.000
_cell.length_c   1.000
_cell.angle_alpha   90.00
_cell.angle_beta   90.00
_cell.angle_gamma   90.00
#
_symmetry.space_group_name_H-M   'P 1'
#
loop_
_entity.id
_entity.type
_entity.pdbx_description
1 polymer ?
#
loop_
_entity_poly.entity_id
_entity_poly.type
_entity_poly.pdbx_seq_one_letter_code
_entity_poly.pdbx_strand_id
1 'polypeptide(L)'
;LIRRYPWRVSLDTLIGMFSESLLGAILLLIIGQVLSLSLRHAGWMPSETITMAVPTRVATAVGFLGAGIYEEVLFRLLLLPATFLALRALLIPRRSAAVTAVLMTSLIFSLAHYVTPAGGETLLSLTAFTHAAQQVATTPEAWFGFGFRVLAGIVFAVTFLLRGFGITVGCHALYDLLVGVLMTPDA
;
A
#
# COMPACT_ATOMS: atom_id res chain seq x y z
N LEU A 1 -22.57 -26.46 -11.72
CA LEU A 1 -21.94 -27.43 -10.80
C LEU A 1 -21.50 -26.71 -9.52
N ILE A 2 -22.34 -26.64 -8.50
CA ILE A 2 -21.94 -26.13 -7.17
C ILE A 2 -21.58 -27.37 -6.34
N ARG A 3 -20.30 -27.77 -6.36
CA ARG A 3 -19.80 -28.79 -5.45
C ARG A 3 -19.70 -28.17 -4.05
N ARG A 4 -20.39 -28.76 -3.07
CA ARG A 4 -20.25 -28.39 -1.65
C ARG A 4 -18.96 -29.00 -1.10
N TYR A 5 -17.86 -28.27 -1.23
CA TYR A 5 -16.63 -28.63 -0.51
C TYR A 5 -16.79 -28.18 0.94
N PRO A 6 -16.66 -29.09 1.93
CA PRO A 6 -16.66 -28.69 3.33
C PRO A 6 -15.46 -27.77 3.58
N TRP A 7 -15.69 -26.62 4.21
CA TRP A 7 -14.62 -25.70 4.57
C TRP A 7 -13.70 -26.39 5.58
N ARG A 8 -12.41 -26.49 5.25
CA ARG A 8 -11.38 -27.09 6.10
C ARG A 8 -10.29 -26.05 6.31
N VAL A 9 -9.94 -25.79 7.57
CA VAL A 9 -8.81 -24.94 7.91
C VAL A 9 -7.56 -25.80 7.92
N SER A 10 -6.61 -25.49 7.04
CA SER A 10 -5.26 -26.07 7.07
C SER A 10 -4.33 -25.11 7.81
N LEU A 11 -3.91 -25.49 9.01
CA LEU A 11 -2.97 -24.70 9.80
C LEU A 11 -1.65 -24.50 9.05
N ASP A 12 -1.18 -25.52 8.33
CA ASP A 12 0.05 -25.45 7.52
C ASP A 12 -0.04 -24.34 6.46
N THR A 13 -1.20 -24.18 5.84
CA THR A 13 -1.42 -23.10 4.85
C THR A 13 -1.45 -21.74 5.53
N LEU A 14 -2.12 -21.61 6.67
CA LEU A 14 -2.16 -20.34 7.41
C LEU A 14 -0.77 -19.92 7.88
N ILE A 15 0.03 -20.85 8.40
CA ILE A 15 1.41 -20.59 8.83
C ILE A 15 2.29 -20.21 7.63
N GLY A 16 2.15 -20.91 6.50
CA GLY A 16 2.87 -20.56 5.26
C GLY A 16 2.52 -19.15 4.77
N MET A 17 1.23 -18.84 4.68
CA MET A 17 0.75 -17.50 4.30
C MET A 17 1.24 -16.42 5.25
N PHE A 18 1.19 -16.66 6.56
CA PHE A 18 1.70 -15.73 7.57
C PHE A 18 3.21 -15.51 7.41
N SER A 19 3.98 -16.57 7.19
CA SER A 19 5.43 -16.49 7.02
C SER A 19 5.82 -15.68 5.78
N GLU A 20 5.16 -15.93 4.65
CA GLU A 20 5.36 -15.15 3.43
C GLU A 20 4.96 -13.68 3.61
N SER A 21 3.87 -13.44 4.32
CA SER A 21 3.40 -12.09 4.65
C SER A 21 4.43 -11.34 5.49
N LEU A 22 5.00 -12.01 6.50
CA LEU A 22 6.03 -11.45 7.36
C LEU A 22 7.32 -11.16 6.59
N LEU A 23 7.75 -12.05 5.69
CA LEU A 23 8.89 -11.82 4.81
C LEU A 23 8.64 -10.62 3.88
N GLY A 24 7.43 -10.48 3.34
CA GLY A 24 7.03 -9.32 2.54
C GLY A 24 7.06 -8.02 3.35
N ALA A 25 6.61 -8.04 4.60
CA ALA A 25 6.68 -6.87 5.49
C ALA A 25 8.14 -6.48 5.80
N ILE A 26 9.02 -7.45 6.03
CA ILE A 26 10.46 -7.22 6.22
C ILE A 26 11.09 -6.64 4.95
N LEU A 27 10.72 -7.13 3.77
CA LEU A 27 11.17 -6.57 2.49
C LEU A 27 10.79 -5.09 2.37
N LEU A 28 9.57 -4.71 2.77
CA LEU A 28 9.13 -3.32 2.78
C LEU A 28 9.94 -2.46 3.75
N LEU A 29 10.27 -2.97 4.95
CA LEU A 29 11.18 -2.28 5.86
C LEU A 29 12.54 -2.01 5.20
N ILE A 30 13.12 -3.00 4.53
CA ILE A 30 14.41 -2.85 3.81
C ILE A 30 14.28 -1.80 2.71
N ILE A 31 13.21 -1.83 1.90
CA ILE A 31 12.95 -0.83 0.87
C ILE A 31 12.85 0.57 1.48
N GLY A 32 12.16 0.72 2.60
CA GLY A 32 12.05 1.99 3.33
C GLY A 32 13.41 2.51 3.79
N GLN A 33 14.26 1.65 4.36
CA GLN A 33 15.61 2.04 4.78
C GLN A 33 16.50 2.44 3.61
N VAL A 34 16.49 1.67 2.52
CA VAL A 34 17.26 1.97 1.30
C VAL A 34 16.80 3.27 0.67
N LEU A 35 15.49 3.51 0.58
CA LEU A 35 14.94 4.77 0.06
C LEU A 35 15.32 5.94 0.96
N SER A 36 15.20 5.80 2.28
CA SER A 36 15.61 6.84 3.25
C SER A 36 17.08 7.20 3.09
N LEU A 37 17.94 6.18 3.00
CA LEU A 37 19.37 6.36 2.78
C LEU A 37 19.65 7.10 1.48
N SER A 38 18.98 6.71 0.39
CA SER A 38 19.16 7.30 -0.94
C SER A 38 18.78 8.79 -0.95
N LEU A 39 17.66 9.14 -0.32
CA LEU A 39 17.21 10.54 -0.21
C LEU A 39 18.15 11.37 0.66
N ARG A 40 18.66 10.83 1.78
CA ARG A 40 19.67 11.50 2.60
C ARG A 40 20.96 11.78 1.83
N HIS A 41 21.42 10.84 1.01
CA HIS A 41 22.58 11.03 0.14
C HIS A 41 22.33 12.09 -0.94
N ALA A 42 21.09 12.26 -1.39
CA ALA A 42 20.68 13.32 -2.31
C ALA A 42 20.56 14.71 -1.64
N GLY A 43 20.99 14.86 -0.38
CA GLY A 43 20.94 16.11 0.37
C GLY A 43 19.59 16.36 1.06
N TRP A 44 18.72 15.36 1.10
CA TRP A 44 17.38 15.50 1.66
C TRP A 44 17.36 15.09 3.14
N MET A 45 17.23 16.08 4.03
CA MET A 45 17.17 15.86 5.48
C MET A 45 15.72 15.87 5.96
N PRO A 46 15.21 14.80 6.58
CA PRO A 46 13.89 14.82 7.19
C PRO A 46 13.87 15.83 8.34
N SER A 47 12.96 16.80 8.28
CA SER A 47 12.68 17.70 9.41
C SER A 47 11.96 16.96 10.54
N GLU A 48 12.14 17.46 11.76
CA GLU A 48 11.81 16.79 13.02
C GLU A 48 10.36 16.32 13.20
N THR A 49 10.25 15.29 14.03
CA THR A 49 9.05 14.65 14.58
C THR A 49 8.05 15.65 15.15
N ILE A 50 6.87 15.72 14.52
CA ILE A 50 5.68 16.29 15.15
C ILE A 50 5.21 15.30 16.21
N THR A 51 5.30 15.67 17.49
CA THR A 51 4.69 14.92 18.59
C THR A 51 3.18 15.08 18.53
N MET A 52 2.48 14.12 17.93
CA MET A 52 1.02 14.02 18.01
C MET A 52 0.62 13.01 19.09
N ALA A 53 -0.52 13.23 19.73
CA ALA A 53 -1.10 12.26 20.66
C ALA A 53 -1.40 10.95 19.91
N VAL A 54 -0.67 9.89 20.24
CA VAL A 54 -0.85 8.58 19.63
C VAL A 54 -2.04 7.88 20.31
N PRO A 55 -3.04 7.38 19.57
CA PRO A 55 -4.09 6.52 20.14
C PRO A 55 -3.50 5.32 20.87
N THR A 56 -4.30 4.62 21.68
CA THR A 56 -3.83 3.40 22.36
C THR A 56 -3.29 2.39 21.33
N ARG A 57 -2.21 1.65 21.69
CA ARG A 57 -1.59 0.65 20.80
C ARG A 57 -2.58 -0.32 20.17
N VAL A 58 -3.62 -0.70 20.94
CA VAL A 58 -4.70 -1.59 20.47
C VAL A 58 -5.56 -0.91 19.41
N ALA A 59 -5.98 0.34 19.62
CA ALA A 59 -6.76 1.08 18.63
C ALA A 59 -5.96 1.28 17.32
N THR A 60 -4.68 1.61 17.45
CA THR A 60 -3.75 1.74 16.31
C THR A 60 -3.60 0.42 15.55
N ALA A 61 -3.42 -0.70 16.26
CA ALA A 61 -3.31 -2.02 15.65
C ALA A 61 -4.58 -2.42 14.87
N VAL A 62 -5.76 -2.22 15.46
CA VAL A 62 -7.05 -2.48 14.79
C VAL A 62 -7.21 -1.58 13.56
N GLY A 63 -6.79 -0.31 13.66
CA GLY A 63 -6.78 0.63 12.54
C GLY A 63 -5.95 0.12 11.37
N PHE A 64 -4.73 -0.34 11.61
CA PHE A 64 -3.85 -0.89 10.57
C PHE A 64 -4.35 -2.19 9.95
N LEU A 65 -4.91 -3.09 10.76
CA LEU A 65 -5.56 -4.31 10.27
C LEU A 65 -6.73 -3.96 9.33
N GLY A 66 -7.57 -3.00 9.74
CA GLY A 66 -8.67 -2.50 8.93
C GLY A 66 -8.19 -1.86 7.63
N ALA A 67 -7.27 -0.89 7.73
CA ALA A 67 -6.70 -0.17 6.59
C ALA A 67 -6.11 -1.14 5.56
N GLY A 68 -5.26 -2.08 6.00
CA GLY A 68 -4.67 -3.07 5.10
C GLY A 68 -5.72 -3.91 4.35
N ILE A 69 -6.81 -4.33 5.00
CA ILE A 69 -7.89 -5.06 4.32
C ILE A 69 -8.60 -4.16 3.29
N TYR A 70 -9.07 -2.98 3.72
CA TYR A 70 -9.86 -2.09 2.87
C TYR A 70 -9.06 -1.56 1.67
N GLU A 71 -7.81 -1.18 1.89
CA GLU A 71 -6.94 -0.67 0.83
C GLU A 71 -6.62 -1.76 -0.18
N GLU A 72 -6.28 -2.99 0.24
CA GLU A 72 -6.04 -4.07 -0.71
C GLU A 72 -7.29 -4.47 -1.50
N VAL A 73 -8.48 -4.44 -0.90
CA VAL A 73 -9.73 -4.64 -1.65
C VAL A 73 -9.86 -3.56 -2.73
N LEU A 74 -9.74 -2.29 -2.36
CA LEU A 74 -9.94 -1.17 -3.28
C LEU A 74 -8.91 -1.17 -4.41
N PHE A 75 -7.63 -1.28 -4.08
CA PHE A 75 -6.57 -1.12 -5.07
C PHE A 75 -6.29 -2.40 -5.86
N ARG A 76 -6.40 -3.59 -5.25
CA ARG A 76 -5.93 -4.85 -5.87
C ARG A 76 -7.08 -5.71 -6.37
N LEU A 77 -8.18 -5.82 -5.63
CA LEU A 77 -9.36 -6.55 -6.10
C LEU A 77 -10.24 -5.73 -7.06
N LEU A 78 -10.27 -4.40 -6.93
CA LEU A 78 -11.09 -3.54 -7.79
C LEU A 78 -10.25 -2.78 -8.82
N LEU A 79 -9.38 -1.87 -8.39
CA LEU A 79 -8.72 -0.93 -9.30
C LEU A 79 -7.76 -1.64 -10.28
N LEU A 80 -6.86 -2.50 -9.80
CA LEU A 80 -5.88 -3.20 -10.64
C LEU A 80 -6.53 -4.00 -11.79
N PRO A 81 -7.51 -4.90 -11.55
CA PRO A 81 -8.16 -5.62 -12.63
C PRO A 81 -9.00 -4.69 -13.51
N ALA A 82 -9.66 -3.66 -12.95
CA ALA A 82 -10.41 -2.68 -13.75
C ALA A 82 -9.50 -1.93 -14.72
N THR A 83 -8.35 -1.43 -14.25
CA THR A 83 -7.33 -0.77 -15.08
C THR A 83 -6.78 -1.73 -16.13
N PHE A 84 -6.45 -2.97 -15.77
CA PHE A 84 -5.99 -3.97 -16.73
C PHE A 84 -7.03 -4.24 -17.82
N LEU A 85 -8.29 -4.45 -17.45
CA LEU A 85 -9.39 -4.70 -18.40
C LEU A 85 -9.64 -3.50 -19.31
N ALA A 86 -9.60 -2.28 -18.78
CA ALA A 86 -9.72 -1.06 -19.57
C ALA A 86 -8.59 -0.94 -20.61
N LEU A 87 -7.34 -1.17 -20.21
CA LEU A 87 -6.19 -1.18 -21.13
C LEU A 87 -6.33 -2.27 -22.21
N ARG A 88 -6.86 -3.45 -21.83
CA ARG A 88 -7.16 -4.52 -22.78
C ARG A 88 -8.29 -4.19 -23.74
N ALA A 89 -9.30 -3.44 -23.31
CA ALA A 89 -10.36 -2.92 -24.17
C ALA A 89 -9.82 -1.88 -25.19
N LEU A 90 -8.78 -1.13 -24.80
CA LEU A 90 -8.01 -0.25 -25.69
C LEU A 90 -6.98 -0.99 -26.57
N LEU A 91 -7.07 -2.32 -26.66
CA LEU A 91 -6.22 -3.18 -27.49
C LEU A 91 -4.72 -3.19 -27.10
N ILE A 92 -4.34 -2.69 -25.91
CA ILE A 92 -2.96 -2.71 -25.44
C ILE A 92 -2.52 -4.15 -25.18
N PRO A 93 -1.36 -4.63 -25.71
CA PRO A 93 -0.87 -6.00 -25.53
C PRO A 93 -0.83 -6.45 -24.06
N ARG A 94 -1.13 -7.74 -23.80
CA ARG A 94 -1.33 -8.27 -22.43
C ARG A 94 -0.20 -7.92 -21.46
N ARG A 95 1.06 -8.03 -21.90
CA ARG A 95 2.23 -7.74 -21.07
C ARG A 95 2.30 -6.26 -20.72
N SER A 96 2.18 -5.39 -21.72
CA SER A 96 2.16 -3.94 -21.54
C SER A 96 0.99 -3.51 -20.67
N ALA A 97 -0.22 -4.04 -20.90
CA ALA A 97 -1.39 -3.75 -20.09
C ALA A 97 -1.19 -4.15 -18.61
N ALA A 98 -0.56 -5.29 -18.34
CA ALA A 98 -0.27 -5.71 -16.96
C ALA A 98 0.76 -4.80 -16.28
N VAL A 99 1.87 -4.49 -16.96
CA VAL A 99 2.91 -3.59 -16.43
C VAL A 99 2.33 -2.19 -16.19
N THR A 100 1.63 -1.63 -17.17
CA THR A 100 0.99 -0.31 -17.04
C THR A 100 -0.06 -0.31 -15.94
N ALA A 101 -0.89 -1.35 -15.80
CA ALA A 101 -1.86 -1.42 -14.72
C ALA A 101 -1.17 -1.41 -13.34
N VAL A 102 -0.14 -2.23 -13.15
CA VAL A 102 0.65 -2.27 -11.90
C VAL A 102 1.22 -0.90 -11.56
N LEU A 103 1.86 -0.23 -12.53
CA LEU A 103 2.46 1.09 -12.31
C LEU A 103 1.39 2.15 -12.01
N MET A 104 0.32 2.20 -12.80
CA MET A 104 -0.75 3.19 -12.63
C MET A 104 -1.47 3.03 -11.28
N THR A 105 -1.83 1.82 -10.89
CA THR A 105 -2.52 1.62 -9.60
C THR A 105 -1.60 1.86 -8.40
N SER A 106 -0.29 1.64 -8.55
CA SER A 106 0.68 1.96 -7.48
C SER A 106 0.89 3.47 -7.31
N LEU A 107 0.87 4.22 -8.42
CA LEU A 107 0.89 5.69 -8.39
C LEU A 107 -0.40 6.26 -7.78
N ILE A 108 -1.56 5.74 -8.19
CA ILE A 108 -2.86 6.17 -7.64
C ILE A 108 -2.94 5.83 -6.14
N PHE A 109 -2.49 4.64 -5.74
CA PHE A 109 -2.38 4.25 -4.33
C PHE A 109 -1.54 5.26 -3.52
N SER A 110 -0.37 5.62 -4.02
CA SER A 110 0.48 6.60 -3.35
C SER A 110 -0.16 7.98 -3.27
N LEU A 111 -0.73 8.48 -4.38
CA LEU A 111 -1.42 9.78 -4.42
C LEU A 111 -2.64 9.83 -3.50
N ALA A 112 -3.38 8.74 -3.35
CA ALA A 112 -4.58 8.68 -2.51
C ALA A 112 -4.28 9.01 -1.04
N HIS A 113 -3.07 8.75 -0.55
CA HIS A 113 -2.67 9.14 0.82
C HIS A 113 -2.41 10.64 1.01
N TYR A 114 -2.36 11.41 -0.08
CA TYR A 114 -2.23 12.86 -0.06
C TYR A 114 -3.55 13.56 -0.40
N VAL A 115 -4.61 12.79 -0.67
CA VAL A 115 -5.95 13.34 -0.84
C VAL A 115 -6.46 13.78 0.53
N THR A 116 -6.48 15.10 0.77
CA THR A 116 -7.05 15.68 1.98
C THR A 116 -8.50 16.08 1.71
N PRO A 117 -9.44 15.85 2.65
CA PRO A 117 -10.84 16.29 2.50
C PRO A 117 -11.04 17.82 2.56
N ALA A 118 -9.97 18.62 2.37
CA ALA A 118 -9.92 20.05 2.72
C ALA A 118 -10.95 20.94 1.99
N GLY A 119 -11.67 20.42 1.00
CA GLY A 119 -12.74 21.13 0.27
C GLY A 119 -14.08 20.40 0.18
N GLY A 120 -14.33 19.34 0.96
CA GLY A 120 -15.54 18.50 0.80
C GLY A 120 -15.52 17.63 -0.46
N GLU A 121 -14.35 17.50 -1.09
CA GLU A 121 -14.17 16.67 -2.28
C GLU A 121 -14.16 15.18 -1.91
N THR A 122 -14.75 14.35 -2.78
CA THR A 122 -14.74 12.89 -2.60
C THR A 122 -13.47 12.28 -3.20
N LEU A 123 -13.11 11.09 -2.74
CA LEU A 123 -11.96 10.32 -3.26
C LEU A 123 -12.04 10.03 -4.77
N LEU A 124 -13.23 10.17 -5.39
CA LEU A 124 -13.42 10.03 -6.84
C LEU A 124 -13.17 11.32 -7.63
N SER A 125 -12.90 12.45 -6.98
CA SER A 125 -12.71 13.74 -7.67
C SER A 125 -11.33 13.84 -8.33
N LEU A 126 -11.32 14.21 -9.61
CA LEU A 126 -10.08 14.52 -10.33
C LEU A 126 -9.35 15.74 -9.76
N THR A 127 -10.09 16.70 -9.21
CA THR A 127 -9.50 17.87 -8.53
C THR A 127 -8.71 17.45 -7.30
N ALA A 128 -9.24 16.52 -6.50
CA ALA A 128 -8.58 16.01 -5.30
C ALA A 128 -7.20 15.38 -5.63
N PHE A 129 -7.14 14.56 -6.68
CA PHE A 129 -5.87 13.99 -7.15
C PHE A 129 -4.92 15.03 -7.75
N THR A 130 -5.45 16.09 -8.36
CA THR A 130 -4.63 17.21 -8.87
C THR A 130 -3.98 17.97 -7.72
N HIS A 131 -4.73 18.27 -6.66
CA HIS A 131 -4.22 18.88 -5.43
C HIS A 131 -3.20 17.98 -4.73
N ALA A 132 -3.46 16.68 -4.63
CA ALA A 132 -2.52 15.70 -4.08
C ALA A 132 -1.19 15.68 -4.87
N ALA A 133 -1.27 15.67 -6.21
CA ALA A 133 -0.08 15.71 -7.06
C ALA A 133 0.69 17.03 -6.91
N GLN A 134 -0.01 18.16 -6.83
CA GLN A 134 0.60 19.47 -6.59
C GLN A 134 1.28 19.51 -5.22
N GLN A 135 0.64 18.99 -4.17
CA GLN A 135 1.21 18.87 -2.83
C GLN A 135 2.54 18.11 -2.91
N VAL A 136 2.54 16.87 -3.41
CA VAL A 136 3.76 16.05 -3.54
C VAL A 136 4.86 16.74 -4.34
N ALA A 137 4.51 17.48 -5.39
CA ALA A 137 5.48 18.20 -6.21
C ALA A 137 6.12 19.40 -5.47
N THR A 138 5.36 20.08 -4.60
CA THR A 138 5.82 21.29 -3.91
C THR A 138 6.33 21.08 -2.49
N THR A 139 6.04 19.92 -1.88
CA THR A 139 6.45 19.59 -0.50
C THR A 139 7.49 18.48 -0.51
N PRO A 140 8.79 18.81 -0.39
CA PRO A 140 9.84 17.80 -0.36
C PRO A 140 9.59 16.76 0.74
N GLU A 141 9.00 17.17 1.88
CA GLU A 141 8.62 16.30 3.00
C GLU A 141 7.73 15.12 2.62
N ALA A 142 6.97 15.25 1.53
CA ALA A 142 6.15 14.18 1.01
C ALA A 142 6.94 13.12 0.22
N TRP A 143 8.14 13.42 -0.27
CA TRP A 143 8.82 12.57 -1.27
C TRP A 143 9.19 11.19 -0.75
N PHE A 144 9.64 11.08 0.50
CA PHE A 144 9.89 9.77 1.12
C PHE A 144 8.61 8.95 1.21
N GLY A 145 7.55 9.53 1.80
CA GLY A 145 6.27 8.84 1.98
C GLY A 145 5.62 8.46 0.64
N PHE A 146 5.77 9.29 -0.38
CA PHE A 146 5.22 9.08 -1.71
C PHE A 146 6.00 7.98 -2.44
N GLY A 147 7.33 8.09 -2.48
CA GLY A 147 8.20 7.11 -3.12
C GLY A 147 8.08 5.73 -2.48
N PHE A 148 8.04 5.69 -1.15
CA PHE A 148 7.84 4.45 -0.40
C PHE A 148 6.52 3.78 -0.79
N ARG A 149 5.41 4.53 -0.81
CA ARG A 149 4.09 4.00 -1.17
C ARG A 149 3.99 3.56 -2.62
N VAL A 150 4.67 4.21 -3.56
CA VAL A 150 4.75 3.73 -4.95
C VAL A 150 5.45 2.37 -5.01
N LEU A 151 6.61 2.24 -4.34
CA LEU A 151 7.37 0.98 -4.31
C LEU A 151 6.60 -0.13 -3.60
N ALA A 152 6.01 0.17 -2.45
CA ALA A 152 5.13 -0.75 -1.73
C ALA A 152 3.93 -1.15 -2.59
N GLY A 153 3.32 -0.20 -3.30
CA GLY A 153 2.22 -0.44 -4.22
C GLY A 153 2.56 -1.45 -5.32
N ILE A 154 3.76 -1.35 -5.89
CA ILE A 154 4.29 -2.29 -6.89
C ILE A 154 4.49 -3.66 -6.26
N VAL A 155 5.12 -3.74 -5.08
CA VAL A 155 5.32 -5.00 -4.35
C VAL A 155 4.00 -5.69 -4.04
N PHE A 156 2.99 -4.95 -3.58
CA PHE A 156 1.65 -5.47 -3.30
C PHE A 156 0.96 -5.97 -4.58
N ALA A 157 1.02 -5.20 -5.67
CA ALA A 157 0.42 -5.62 -6.94
C ALA A 157 1.08 -6.89 -7.49
N VAL A 158 2.41 -7.01 -7.42
CA VAL A 158 3.15 -8.21 -7.83
C VAL A 158 2.81 -9.40 -6.92
N THR A 159 2.79 -9.20 -5.60
CA THR A 159 2.42 -10.24 -4.63
C THR A 159 0.99 -10.73 -4.87
N PHE A 160 0.05 -9.82 -5.13
CA PHE A 160 -1.34 -10.15 -5.44
C PHE A 160 -1.44 -11.01 -6.70
N LEU A 161 -0.73 -10.64 -7.77
CA LEU A 161 -0.76 -11.37 -9.04
C LEU A 161 -0.10 -12.75 -8.96
N LEU A 162 0.92 -12.92 -8.12
CA LEU A 162 1.70 -14.17 -8.01
C LEU A 162 1.25 -15.10 -6.89
N ARG A 163 0.75 -14.55 -5.77
CA ARG A 163 0.47 -15.29 -4.53
C ARG A 163 -0.99 -15.16 -4.08
N GLY A 164 -1.67 -14.09 -4.49
CA GLY A 164 -3.08 -13.85 -4.20
C GLY A 164 -3.33 -12.88 -3.04
N PHE A 165 -4.62 -12.70 -2.76
CA PHE A 165 -5.12 -11.63 -1.88
C PHE A 165 -4.66 -11.75 -0.43
N GLY A 166 -4.81 -12.93 0.19
CA GLY A 166 -4.56 -13.10 1.63
C GLY A 166 -3.12 -12.77 2.05
N ILE A 167 -2.13 -13.19 1.26
CA ILE A 167 -0.71 -12.88 1.52
C ILE A 167 -0.45 -11.39 1.32
N THR A 168 -1.08 -10.76 0.32
CA THR A 168 -0.91 -9.32 0.06
C THR A 168 -1.44 -8.47 1.20
N VAL A 169 -2.65 -8.77 1.70
CA VAL A 169 -3.23 -8.14 2.89
C VAL A 169 -2.35 -8.35 4.11
N GLY A 170 -1.84 -9.58 4.29
CA GLY A 170 -0.93 -9.91 5.37
C GLY A 170 0.36 -9.08 5.33
N CYS A 171 1.00 -8.96 4.17
CA CYS A 171 2.19 -8.11 3.99
C CYS A 171 1.94 -6.67 4.41
N HIS A 172 0.82 -6.10 3.94
CA HIS A 172 0.45 -4.71 4.22
C HIS A 172 0.18 -4.49 5.70
N ALA A 173 -0.74 -5.26 6.29
CA ALA A 173 -1.11 -5.12 7.69
C ALA A 173 0.07 -5.40 8.65
N LEU A 174 0.91 -6.39 8.35
CA LEU A 174 2.09 -6.68 9.17
C LEU A 174 3.13 -5.56 9.09
N TYR A 175 3.36 -4.98 7.91
CA TYR A 175 4.25 -3.82 7.78
C TYR A 175 3.77 -2.66 8.64
N ASP A 176 2.48 -2.32 8.57
CA ASP A 176 1.90 -1.24 9.34
C ASP A 176 1.96 -1.50 10.85
N LEU A 177 1.70 -2.73 11.29
CA LEU A 177 1.85 -3.13 12.70
C LEU A 177 3.31 -3.02 13.18
N LEU A 178 4.26 -3.46 12.36
CA LEU A 178 5.68 -3.38 12.70
C LEU A 178 6.13 -1.93 12.87
N VAL A 179 5.77 -1.05 11.94
CA VAL A 179 6.22 0.34 11.96
C VAL A 179 5.42 1.18 12.96
N GLY A 180 4.10 1.11 12.93
CA GLY A 180 3.25 2.03 13.68
C GLY A 180 2.89 1.57 15.10
N VAL A 181 3.07 0.28 15.42
CA VAL A 181 2.86 -0.23 16.79
C VAL A 181 4.18 -0.67 17.42
N LEU A 182 4.99 -1.49 16.76
CA LEU A 182 6.16 -2.08 17.43
C LEU A 182 7.36 -1.13 17.52
N MET A 183 7.54 -0.24 16.54
CA MET A 183 8.66 0.70 16.50
C MET A 183 8.35 2.07 17.11
N THR A 184 7.11 2.31 17.54
CA THR A 184 6.73 3.55 18.25
C THR A 184 7.00 3.38 19.77
N PRO A 185 7.82 4.27 20.38
CA PRO A 185 8.05 4.26 21.83
C PRO A 185 6.75 4.44 22.61
N ASP A 186 6.67 3.87 23.82
CA ASP A 186 5.60 4.21 24.76
C ASP A 186 5.67 5.70 25.10
N ALA A 187 4.52 6.38 24.98
CA ALA A 187 4.36 7.78 25.38
C ALA A 187 4.40 7.94 26.90
#